data_AF-A0A927N4V3-F1
#
_entry.id   AF-A0A927N4V3-F1
#
_cell.length_a   1.000
_cell.length_b   1.000
_cell.length_c   1.000
_cell.angle_alpha   90.00
_cell.angle_beta   90.00
_cell.angle_gamma   90.00
#
_symmetry.space_group_name_H-M   'P 1'
#
loop_
_entity.id
_entity.type
_entity.pdbx_description
1 polymer ?
#
loop_
_entity_poly.entity_id
_entity_poly.type
_entity_poly.pdbx_seq_one_letter_code
_entity_poly.pdbx_strand_id
1 'polypeptide(L)'
;MSRLARREARTGYLLLAPSLLGVAVFLVLPVFVVLALSLQQWDLISPARWVGLANFRDILTDPTSATPSWSRRSSWSSSSRCRPRSDSPPRCC
;
A
#
# COMPACT_ATOMS: atom_id res chain seq x y z
N MET A 1 50.45 -4.54 -7.65
CA MET A 1 49.83 -3.71 -8.72
C MET A 1 50.63 -2.42 -8.91
N SER A 2 51.25 -2.27 -10.08
CA SER A 2 52.05 -1.10 -10.47
C SER A 2 51.21 0.19 -10.38
N ARG A 3 51.84 1.34 -10.07
CA ARG A 3 51.12 2.61 -9.86
C ARG A 3 50.35 3.07 -11.12
N LEU A 4 50.82 2.69 -12.31
CA LEU A 4 50.15 2.90 -13.59
C LEU A 4 48.80 2.17 -13.69
N ALA A 5 48.76 0.87 -13.35
CA ALA A 5 47.52 0.08 -13.38
C ALA A 5 46.43 0.65 -12.44
N ARG A 6 46.82 1.19 -11.28
CA ARG A 6 45.90 1.89 -10.36
C ARG A 6 45.40 3.22 -10.92
N ARG A 7 46.21 3.92 -11.72
CA ARG A 7 45.85 5.21 -12.32
C ARG A 7 44.86 5.01 -13.46
N GLU A 8 45.08 4.02 -14.31
CA GLU A 8 44.19 3.63 -15.40
C GLU A 8 42.82 3.20 -14.87
N ALA A 9 42.78 2.34 -13.85
CA ALA A 9 41.54 1.91 -13.22
C ALA A 9 40.72 3.10 -12.66
N ARG A 10 41.38 4.08 -12.03
CA ARG A 10 40.70 5.29 -11.52
C ARG A 10 40.07 6.12 -12.63
N THR A 11 40.76 6.31 -13.77
CA THR A 11 40.18 7.01 -14.93
C THR A 11 38.99 6.26 -15.50
N GLY A 12 39.04 4.92 -15.57
CA GLY A 12 37.91 4.09 -15.99
C GLY A 12 36.69 4.30 -15.09
N TYR A 13 36.88 4.25 -13.76
CA TYR A 13 35.79 4.51 -12.82
C TYR A 13 35.28 5.95 -12.89
N LEU A 14 36.13 6.95 -13.10
CA LEU A 14 35.68 8.35 -13.22
C LEU A 14 34.79 8.58 -14.45
N LEU A 15 35.05 7.87 -15.55
CA LEU A 15 34.22 7.95 -16.76
C LEU A 15 32.90 7.16 -16.61
N LEU A 16 32.93 6.03 -15.91
CA LEU A 16 31.73 5.23 -15.63
C LEU A 16 30.85 5.81 -14.51
N ALA A 17 31.45 6.49 -13.53
CA ALA A 17 30.76 7.01 -12.36
C ALA A 17 29.52 7.87 -12.70
N PRO A 18 29.57 8.86 -13.62
CA PRO A 18 28.40 9.70 -13.89
C PRO A 18 27.24 8.93 -14.53
N SER A 19 27.51 7.98 -15.42
CA SER A 19 26.44 7.17 -16.02
C SER A 19 25.84 6.21 -15.01
N LEU A 20 26.67 5.54 -14.21
CA LEU A 20 26.21 4.62 -13.17
C LEU A 20 25.42 5.36 -12.08
N LEU A 21 25.87 6.55 -11.69
CA LEU A 21 25.18 7.43 -10.75
C LEU A 21 23.82 7.85 -11.30
N GLY A 22 23.74 8.28 -12.56
CA GLY A 22 22.48 8.65 -13.20
C GLY A 22 21.46 7.51 -13.18
N VAL A 23 21.89 6.30 -13.56
CA VAL A 23 21.04 5.10 -13.54
C VAL A 23 20.62 4.76 -12.11
N ALA A 24 21.55 4.77 -11.15
CA ALA A 24 21.25 4.47 -9.75
C ALA A 24 20.24 5.47 -9.18
N VAL A 25 20.44 6.77 -9.40
CA VAL A 25 19.50 7.81 -8.96
C VAL A 25 18.13 7.60 -9.59
N PHE A 26 18.05 7.36 -10.90
CA PHE A 26 16.77 7.15 -11.57
C PHE A 26 16.00 5.93 -11.04
N LEU A 27 16.71 4.85 -10.68
CA LEU A 27 16.10 3.64 -10.10
C LEU A 27 15.68 3.83 -8.64
N VAL A 28 16.52 4.51 -7.85
CA VAL A 28 16.38 4.59 -6.40
C VAL A 28 15.48 5.74 -5.96
N LEU A 29 15.48 6.85 -6.68
CA LEU A 29 14.64 8.02 -6.40
C LEU A 29 13.13 7.70 -6.32
N PRO A 30 12.49 6.99 -7.28
CA PRO A 30 11.06 6.68 -7.18
C PRO A 30 10.74 5.78 -5.98
N VAL A 31 11.65 4.88 -5.61
CA VAL A 31 11.49 4.03 -4.42
C VAL A 31 11.44 4.89 -3.17
N PHE A 32 12.37 5.84 -3.02
CA PHE A 32 12.35 6.77 -1.89
C PHE A 32 11.13 7.68 -1.88
N VAL A 33 10.67 8.14 -3.05
CA VAL A 33 9.44 8.94 -3.15
C VAL A 33 8.23 8.16 -2.64
N VAL A 34 8.05 6.91 -3.09
CA VAL A 34 6.92 6.08 -2.64
C VAL A 34 7.05 5.71 -1.16
N LEU A 35 8.26 5.43 -0.67
CA LEU A 35 8.49 5.19 0.76
C LEU A 35 8.13 6.43 1.60
N ALA A 36 8.55 7.62 1.19
CA ALA A 36 8.20 8.86 1.88
C ALA A 36 6.69 9.10 1.87
N LEU A 37 6.04 8.88 0.72
CA LEU A 37 4.58 8.97 0.60
C LEU A 37 3.88 7.92 1.48
N SER A 38 4.40 6.71 1.62
CA SER A 38 3.82 5.66 2.45
C SER A 38 3.88 5.97 3.96
N LEU A 39 4.86 6.77 4.39
CA LEU A 39 4.98 7.26 5.77
C LEU A 39 4.07 8.47 6.05
N GLN A 40 3.42 8.97 5.01
CA GLN A 40 2.55 10.13 5.07
C GLN A 40 1.10 9.70 4.85
N GLN A 41 0.17 10.29 5.58
CA GLN A 41 -1.25 10.08 5.33
C GLN A 41 -1.68 11.14 4.32
N TRP A 42 -1.91 10.70 3.09
CA TRP A 42 -2.34 11.56 2.00
C TRP A 42 -3.54 10.94 1.30
N ASP A 43 -4.73 11.46 1.62
CA ASP A 43 -5.87 11.32 0.73
C ASP A 43 -5.67 12.34 -0.40
N LEU A 44 -5.86 11.94 -1.65
CA LEU A 44 -5.65 12.75 -2.88
C LEU A 44 -6.35 14.14 -2.88
N ILE A 45 -7.21 14.40 -1.87
CA ILE A 45 -8.02 15.60 -1.63
C ILE A 45 -7.54 16.41 -0.40
N SER A 46 -6.82 15.80 0.54
CA SER A 46 -6.38 16.44 1.80
C SER A 46 -4.88 16.76 1.80
N PRO A 47 -4.42 17.73 2.61
CA PRO A 47 -2.99 18.03 2.75
C PRO A 47 -2.22 16.88 3.39
N ALA A 48 -0.99 16.61 2.90
CA ALA A 48 -0.15 15.51 3.34
C ALA A 48 0.31 15.66 4.80
N ARG A 49 -0.18 14.78 5.69
CA ARG A 49 0.20 14.80 7.11
C ARG A 49 1.23 13.74 7.42
N TRP A 50 2.39 14.16 7.93
CA TRP A 50 3.45 13.24 8.36
C TRP A 50 3.03 12.50 9.63
N VAL A 51 2.67 11.23 9.49
CA VAL A 51 2.24 10.35 10.60
C VAL A 51 3.27 9.26 10.90
N GLY A 52 4.32 9.14 10.08
CA GLY A 52 5.40 8.16 10.27
C GLY A 52 4.88 6.73 10.21
N LEU A 53 5.26 5.92 11.20
CA LEU A 53 4.87 4.51 11.29
C LEU A 53 3.47 4.29 11.88
N ALA A 54 2.76 5.34 12.31
CA ALA A 54 1.42 5.21 12.86
C ALA A 54 0.43 4.59 11.85
N ASN A 55 0.60 4.90 10.55
CA ASN A 55 -0.18 4.30 9.45
C ASN A 55 -0.11 2.76 9.40
N PHE A 56 1.03 2.17 9.79
CA PHE A 56 1.21 0.71 9.76
C PHE A 56 0.65 0.04 11.01
N ARG A 57 0.58 0.77 12.13
CA ARG A 57 0.06 0.23 13.39
C ARG A 57 -1.40 -0.18 13.24
N ASP A 58 -2.24 0.70 12.69
CA ASP A 58 -3.67 0.43 12.55
C ASP A 58 -3.93 -0.79 11.67
N ILE A 59 -3.20 -0.95 10.57
CA ILE A 59 -3.31 -2.11 9.67
C ILE A 59 -2.90 -3.41 10.37
N LEU A 60 -1.84 -3.38 11.18
CA LEU A 60 -1.31 -4.57 11.85
C LEU A 60 -2.10 -4.97 13.10
N THR A 61 -2.80 -4.02 13.73
CA THR A 61 -3.59 -4.28 14.94
C THR A 61 -5.07 -4.50 14.70
N ASP A 62 -5.59 -4.31 13.49
CA ASP A 62 -7.01 -4.48 13.20
C ASP A 62 -7.35 -5.95 12.86
N PRO A 63 -8.04 -6.69 13.77
CA PRO A 63 -8.45 -8.07 13.52
C PRO A 63 -9.52 -8.19 12.42
N THR A 64 -10.08 -7.07 11.95
CA THR A 64 -11.17 -7.03 10.97
C THR A 64 -10.69 -7.09 9.51
N SER A 65 -9.40 -6.83 9.26
CA SER A 65 -8.76 -6.91 7.93
C SER A 65 -8.81 -8.30 7.31
N ALA A 66 -8.93 -9.34 8.13
CA ALA A 66 -9.05 -10.73 7.69
C ALA A 66 -10.47 -11.13 7.28
N THR A 67 -11.47 -10.25 7.42
CA THR A 67 -12.85 -10.59 7.04
C THR A 67 -13.02 -10.38 5.54
N PRO A 68 -13.19 -11.45 4.73
CA PRO A 68 -13.43 -11.27 3.31
C PRO A 68 -14.75 -10.53 3.14
N SER A 69 -14.78 -9.44 2.37
CA SER A 69 -16.00 -8.63 2.15
C SER A 69 -17.13 -9.41 1.47
N TRP A 70 -16.85 -10.60 0.94
CA TRP A 70 -17.86 -11.53 0.42
C TRP A 70 -18.57 -12.35 1.53
N SER A 71 -18.04 -12.41 2.76
CA SER A 71 -18.73 -13.06 3.90
C SER A 71 -20.02 -12.34 4.31
N ARG A 72 -20.23 -11.11 3.80
CA ARG A 72 -21.49 -10.37 3.89
C ARG A 72 -22.22 -10.32 2.54
N ARG A 73 -22.00 -11.32 1.68
CA ARG A 73 -22.72 -11.51 0.41
C ARG A 73 -23.49 -12.83 0.40
N SER A 74 -24.22 -13.07 1.49
CA SER A 74 -25.39 -13.95 1.48
C SER A 74 -26.59 -13.27 2.17
N SER A 75 -26.73 -11.94 2.00
CA SER A 75 -28.04 -11.30 2.24
C SER A 75 -29.05 -11.58 1.13
N TRP A 76 -28.64 -12.26 0.05
CA TRP A 76 -29.54 -12.92 -0.89
C TRP A 76 -29.80 -14.37 -0.46
N SER A 77 -30.42 -14.51 0.71
CA SER A 77 -31.16 -15.72 1.07
C SER A 77 -32.33 -15.28 1.94
N SER A 78 -33.52 -15.35 1.35
CA SER A 78 -34.79 -15.56 2.04
C SER A 78 -35.18 -14.53 3.10
N SER A 79 -35.93 -13.50 2.66
CA SER A 79 -37.31 -13.27 3.13
C SER A 79 -37.83 -14.25 4.21
N SER A 80 -37.39 -14.08 5.46
CA SER A 80 -37.86 -14.90 6.59
C SER A 80 -37.92 -14.11 7.91
N ARG A 81 -38.22 -12.81 7.82
CA ARG A 81 -38.82 -12.06 8.93
C ARG A 81 -40.31 -11.88 8.67
N CYS A 82 -41.06 -12.98 8.67
CA CYS A 82 -42.49 -12.92 8.99
C CYS A 82 -42.61 -12.52 10.47
N ARG A 83 -42.80 -11.23 10.75
CA ARG A 83 -43.27 -10.80 12.07
C ARG A 83 -44.74 -11.23 12.19
N PRO A 84 -45.15 -11.92 13.26
CA PRO A 84 -46.57 -12.17 13.49
C PRO A 84 -47.25 -10.82 13.76
N ARG A 85 -48.16 -10.43 12.87
CA ARG A 85 -49.13 -9.37 13.15
C ARG A 85 -50.40 -10.08 13.62
N SER A 86 -50.92 -9.69 14.80
CA SER A 86 -51.95 -10.38 15.59
C SER A 86 -53.31 -10.59 14.92
N ASP A 87 -53.54 -10.09 13.70
CA ASP A 87 -54.90 -9.83 13.20
C ASP A 87 -55.22 -10.39 11.81
N SER A 88 -54.49 -11.37 11.25
CA SER A 88 -54.87 -11.92 9.92
C SER A 88 -54.40 -13.36 9.66
N PRO A 89 -55.19 -14.21 8.97
CA PRO A 89 -54.78 -15.57 8.60
C PRO A 89 -53.70 -15.56 7.50
N PRO A 90 -52.74 -16.51 7.51
CA PRO A 90 -51.58 -16.45 6.65
C PRO A 90 -51.93 -16.86 5.21
N ARG A 91 -51.86 -15.90 4.29
CA ARG A 91 -51.63 -16.19 2.86
C ARG A 91 -50.19 -15.80 2.58
N CYS A 92 -49.29 -16.79 2.59
CA CYS A 92 -48.04 -16.66 1.86
C CYS A 92 -48.39 -16.75 0.37
N CYS A 93 -47.87 -15.83 -0.44
CA CYS A 93 -47.91 -15.98 -1.90
C CYS A 93 -47.16 -17.24 -2.33
#